data_AF-A0A9D7YK62-F1
#
_entry.id   AF-A0A9D7YK62-F1
#
_cell.length_a   1.000
_cell.length_b   1.000
_cell.length_c   1.000
_cell.angle_alpha   90.00
_cell.angle_beta   90.00
_cell.angle_gamma   90.00
#
_symmetry.space_group_name_H-M   'P 1'
#
loop_
_entity.id
_entity.type
_entity.pdbx_description
1 polymer ?
#
loop_
_entity_poly.entity_id
_entity_poly.type
_entity_poly.pdbx_seq_one_letter_code
_entity_poly.pdbx_strand_id
1 'polypeptide(L)'
;MPPITEAGKVDIIERISRVLAGQYFSRNAAGAAGNDNASVLVEQNWVDFQDDAIAVLKTLRSPPHTSNDEAEIAIWTRIIDDALDSHRHYSQRAE
;
A
#
# COMPACT_ATOMS: atom_id res chain seq x y z
N MET A 1 25.41 7.54 13.39
CA MET A 1 23.99 7.27 13.11
C MET A 1 23.54 8.31 12.09
N PRO A 2 23.22 7.94 10.84
CA PRO A 2 22.76 8.94 9.89
C PRO A 2 21.43 9.52 10.39
N PRO A 3 21.13 10.80 10.11
CA PRO A 3 19.82 11.36 10.39
C PRO A 3 18.79 10.53 9.63
N ILE A 4 17.68 10.21 10.28
CA ILE A 4 16.49 9.66 9.62
C ILE A 4 15.97 10.81 8.76
N THR A 5 16.57 10.98 7.58
CA THR A 5 16.08 11.89 6.55
C THR A 5 14.63 11.51 6.34
N GLU A 6 13.71 12.48 6.51
CA GLU A 6 12.31 12.45 6.09
C GLU A 6 12.09 11.31 5.10
N ALA A 7 11.61 10.16 5.59
CA ALA A 7 11.33 9.02 4.74
C ALA A 7 10.26 9.51 3.78
N GLY A 8 10.68 9.90 2.57
CA GLY A 8 9.86 10.58 1.58
C GLY A 8 8.54 9.83 1.54
N LYS A 9 7.46 10.54 1.89
CA LYS A 9 6.14 10.01 2.25
C LYS A 9 5.70 8.93 1.26
N VAL A 10 6.15 7.67 1.45
CA VAL A 10 5.83 6.60 0.51
C VAL A 10 4.39 6.30 0.79
N ASP A 11 3.57 6.62 -0.20
CA ASP A 11 2.14 6.42 -0.15
C ASP A 11 1.84 4.98 0.25
N ILE A 12 0.94 4.80 1.21
CA ILE A 12 0.55 3.47 1.67
C ILE A 12 -0.04 2.65 0.52
N ILE A 13 -0.67 3.31 -0.45
CA ILE A 13 -1.14 2.66 -1.68
C ILE A 13 0.05 2.13 -2.49
N GLU A 14 1.06 2.96 -2.78
CA GLU A 14 2.27 2.51 -3.46
C GLU A 14 2.93 1.32 -2.73
N ARG A 15 3.03 1.39 -1.40
CA ARG A 15 3.62 0.29 -0.61
C ARG A 15 2.85 -1.01 -0.76
N ILE A 16 1.52 -0.96 -0.64
CA ILE A 16 0.67 -2.16 -0.78
C ILE A 16 0.72 -2.66 -2.23
N SER A 17 0.65 -1.77 -3.22
CA SER A 17 0.76 -2.12 -4.63
C SER A 17 2.08 -2.83 -4.96
N ARG A 18 3.20 -2.37 -4.42
CA ARG A 18 4.51 -3.03 -4.57
C ARG A 18 4.56 -4.40 -3.89
N VAL A 19 3.86 -4.57 -2.76
CA VAL A 19 3.70 -5.87 -2.10
C VAL A 19 2.88 -6.83 -2.97
N LEU A 20 1.75 -6.37 -3.52
CA LEU A 20 0.89 -7.17 -4.39
C LEU A 20 1.59 -7.55 -5.70
N ALA A 21 2.28 -6.60 -6.33
CA ALA A 21 3.15 -6.87 -7.47
C ALA A 21 4.25 -7.88 -7.13
N GLY A 22 4.86 -7.75 -5.95
CA GLY A 22 5.86 -8.68 -5.46
C GLY A 22 5.30 -10.09 -5.27
N GLN A 23 4.11 -10.20 -4.69
CA GLN A 23 3.38 -11.47 -4.56
C GLN A 23 3.12 -12.10 -5.93
N TYR A 24 2.72 -11.31 -6.93
CA TYR A 24 2.41 -11.82 -8.26
C TYR A 24 3.64 -12.24 -9.07
N PHE A 25 4.70 -11.43 -9.06
CA PHE A 25 5.88 -11.64 -9.90
C PHE A 25 6.94 -12.55 -9.28
N SER A 26 7.11 -12.51 -7.97
CA SER A 26 8.23 -13.17 -7.29
C SER A 26 8.00 -14.67 -7.17
N ARG A 27 8.94 -15.46 -7.72
CA ARG A 27 9.00 -16.90 -7.45
C ARG A 27 9.11 -17.20 -5.96
N ASN A 28 9.84 -16.37 -5.21
CA ASN A 28 10.01 -16.52 -3.77
C ASN A 28 8.71 -16.23 -2.98
N ALA A 29 7.76 -15.53 -3.60
CA ALA A 29 6.43 -15.30 -3.04
C ALA A 29 5.38 -16.27 -3.60
N ALA A 30 5.81 -17.36 -4.24
CA ALA A 30 4.94 -18.30 -4.96
C ALA A 30 4.07 -17.62 -6.04
N GLY A 31 4.57 -16.53 -6.62
CA GLY A 31 3.87 -15.74 -7.62
C GLY A 31 3.66 -16.48 -8.93
N ALA A 32 2.48 -16.26 -9.53
CA ALA A 32 2.04 -16.96 -10.73
C ALA A 32 2.96 -16.73 -11.95
N ALA A 33 3.61 -15.56 -12.03
CA ALA A 33 4.56 -15.27 -13.11
C ALA A 33 5.96 -15.88 -12.88
N GLY A 34 6.29 -16.27 -11.64
CA GLY A 34 7.45 -17.11 -11.32
C GLY A 34 8.84 -16.55 -11.66
N ASN A 35 9.04 -15.23 -11.57
CA ASN A 35 10.32 -14.60 -11.92
C ASN A 35 11.33 -14.65 -10.78
N ASP A 36 12.59 -14.97 -11.10
CA ASP A 36 13.70 -14.99 -10.14
C ASP A 36 14.19 -13.57 -9.76
N ASN A 37 14.02 -12.59 -10.66
CA ASN A 37 14.38 -11.19 -10.47
C ASN A 37 13.16 -10.26 -10.53
N ALA A 38 12.23 -10.47 -9.61
CA ALA A 38 10.95 -9.74 -9.60
C ALA A 38 11.06 -8.24 -9.24
N SER A 39 12.18 -7.77 -8.68
CA SER A 39 12.32 -6.37 -8.24
C SER A 39 12.13 -5.36 -9.37
N VAL A 40 12.69 -5.62 -10.56
CA VAL A 40 12.52 -4.76 -11.74
C VAL A 40 11.08 -4.75 -12.22
N LEU A 41 10.43 -5.92 -12.24
CA LEU A 41 9.04 -6.04 -12.64
C LEU A 41 8.09 -5.34 -11.66
N VAL A 42 8.38 -5.42 -10.35
CA VAL A 42 7.64 -4.67 -9.34
C VAL A 42 7.76 -3.18 -9.58
N GLU A 43 8.97 -2.66 -9.81
CA GLU A 43 9.17 -1.23 -10.08
C GLU A 43 8.40 -0.74 -11.30
N GLN A 44 8.34 -1.55 -12.36
CA GLN A 44 7.72 -1.18 -13.62
C GLN A 44 6.19 -1.32 -13.62
N ASN A 45 5.64 -2.22 -12.81
CA ASN A 45 4.24 -2.62 -12.93
C ASN A 45 3.43 -2.44 -11.65
N TRP A 46 3.98 -1.90 -10.55
CA TRP A 46 3.23 -1.74 -9.30
C TRP A 46 1.98 -0.87 -9.46
N VAL A 47 1.99 0.10 -10.39
CA VAL A 47 0.84 0.99 -10.65
C VAL A 47 -0.42 0.19 -11.04
N ASP A 48 -0.26 -0.95 -11.73
CA ASP A 48 -1.36 -1.82 -12.12
C ASP A 48 -2.08 -2.48 -10.91
N PHE A 49 -1.46 -2.43 -9.73
CA PHE A 49 -1.97 -2.98 -8.47
C PHE A 49 -2.52 -1.89 -7.53
N GLN A 50 -2.75 -0.66 -8.01
CA GLN A 50 -3.29 0.44 -7.18
C GLN A 50 -4.75 0.19 -6.78
N ASP A 51 -5.57 -0.28 -7.71
CA ASP A 51 -6.99 -0.59 -7.42
C ASP A 51 -7.12 -1.69 -6.37
N ASP A 52 -6.29 -2.73 -6.47
CA ASP A 52 -6.22 -3.80 -5.47
C ASP A 52 -5.71 -3.28 -4.12
N ALA A 53 -4.72 -2.39 -4.11
CA ALA A 53 -4.24 -1.76 -2.87
C ALA A 53 -5.33 -0.93 -2.18
N ILE A 54 -6.13 -0.18 -2.95
CA ILE A 54 -7.29 0.56 -2.46
C ILE A 54 -8.34 -0.42 -1.91
N ALA A 55 -8.59 -1.53 -2.60
CA ALA A 55 -9.51 -2.55 -2.14
C ALA A 55 -9.05 -3.16 -0.80
N VAL A 56 -7.76 -3.49 -0.68
CA VAL A 56 -7.16 -3.97 0.58
C VAL A 56 -7.44 -2.98 1.71
N LEU A 57 -7.10 -1.69 1.54
CA LEU A 57 -7.34 -0.67 2.56
C LEU A 57 -8.80 -0.57 2.97
N LYS A 58 -9.74 -0.59 2.01
CA LYS A 58 -11.19 -0.57 2.29
C LYS A 58 -11.69 -1.82 3.02
N THR A 59 -11.01 -2.95 2.86
CA THR A 59 -11.38 -4.22 3.53
C THR A 59 -10.81 -4.37 4.94
N LEU A 60 -9.84 -3.53 5.34
CA LEU A 60 -9.36 -3.45 6.71
C LEU A 60 -10.42 -2.72 7.56
N ARG A 61 -11.55 -3.39 7.81
CA ARG A 61 -12.75 -2.84 8.46
C ARG A 61 -12.56 -2.45 9.93
N SER A 62 -11.48 -2.88 10.56
CA SER A 62 -11.20 -2.58 11.96
C SER A 62 -9.69 -2.52 12.21
N PRO A 63 -9.25 -1.70 13.17
CA PRO A 63 -7.86 -1.70 13.61
C PRO A 63 -7.43 -3.09 14.10
N PRO A 64 -6.12 -3.41 14.10
CA PRO A 64 -5.59 -4.73 14.43
C PRO A 64 -5.85 -5.18 15.89
N HIS A 65 -6.50 -4.35 16.70
CA HIS A 65 -6.97 -4.71 18.03
C HIS A 65 -8.50 -4.77 18.02
N THR A 66 -9.06 -5.82 18.65
CA THR A 66 -10.50 -6.07 18.78
C THR A 66 -11.17 -5.09 19.75
N SER A 67 -10.90 -3.80 19.63
CA SER A 67 -11.61 -2.80 20.41
C SER A 67 -13.00 -2.61 19.79
N ASN A 68 -14.01 -2.80 20.63
CA ASN A 68 -15.38 -2.35 20.32
C ASN A 68 -15.53 -0.86 20.68
N ASP A 69 -14.44 -0.10 20.77
CA ASP A 69 -14.46 1.31 21.08
C ASP A 69 -14.79 2.10 19.80
N GLU A 70 -15.97 2.72 19.79
CA GLU A 70 -16.46 3.54 18.70
C GLU A 70 -15.48 4.66 18.33
N ALA A 71 -14.75 5.21 19.30
CA ALA A 71 -13.75 6.24 19.05
C ALA A 71 -12.54 5.69 18.29
N GLU A 72 -12.07 4.49 18.63
CA GLU A 72 -10.94 3.86 17.94
C GLU A 72 -11.30 3.46 16.51
N ILE A 73 -12.53 2.99 16.28
CA ILE A 73 -13.07 2.70 14.93
C ILE A 73 -13.17 3.99 14.10
N ALA A 74 -13.64 5.08 14.68
CA ALA A 74 -13.74 6.37 14.00
C ALA A 74 -12.36 6.93 13.61
N ILE A 75 -11.37 6.81 14.50
CA ILE A 75 -9.98 7.18 14.23
C ILE A 75 -9.42 6.33 13.09
N TRP A 76 -9.64 5.01 13.13
CA TRP A 76 -9.17 4.10 12.09
C TRP A 76 -9.76 4.44 10.72
N THR A 77 -11.06 4.70 10.66
CA THR A 77 -11.75 5.10 9.42
C THR A 77 -11.12 6.37 8.84
N ARG A 78 -10.87 7.38 9.69
CA ARG A 78 -10.21 8.62 9.27
C ARG A 78 -8.81 8.39 8.72
N ILE A 79 -8.03 7.48 9.31
CA ILE A 79 -6.69 7.14 8.81
C ILE A 79 -6.77 6.54 7.39
N ILE A 80 -7.74 5.66 7.14
CA ILE A 80 -7.96 5.08 5.80
C ILE A 80 -8.37 6.17 4.81
N ASP A 81 -9.30 7.05 5.19
CA ASP A 81 -9.72 8.16 4.34
C ASP A 81 -8.56 9.11 4.02
N ASP A 82 -7.78 9.53 5.03
CA ASP A 82 -6.62 10.41 4.86
C ASP A 82 -5.53 9.78 3.96
N ALA A 83 -5.37 8.45 4.03
CA ALA A 83 -4.49 7.70 3.13
C ALA A 83 -4.98 7.72 1.68
N LEU A 84 -6.27 7.44 1.46
CA LEU A 84 -6.88 7.49 0.12
C LEU A 84 -6.83 8.91 -0.47
N ASP A 85 -7.03 9.93 0.36
CA ASP A 85 -6.96 11.34 -0.04
C ASP A 85 -5.52 11.74 -0.39
N SER A 86 -4.54 11.31 0.42
CA SER A 86 -3.12 11.56 0.14
C SER A 86 -2.70 10.97 -1.21
N HIS A 87 -3.15 9.76 -1.54
CA HIS A 87 -2.88 9.14 -2.84
C HIS A 87 -3.45 9.94 -4.01
N ARG A 88 -4.70 10.39 -3.92
CA ARG A 88 -5.32 11.22 -4.97
C ARG A 88 -4.52 12.49 -5.24
N HIS A 89 -4.02 13.15 -4.19
CA HIS A 89 -3.17 14.33 -4.33
C HIS A 89 -1.78 14.00 -4.90
N TYR A 90 -1.23 12.82 -4.62
CA TYR A 90 0.04 12.38 -5.20
C TYR A 90 -0.11 12.12 -6.70
N SER A 91 -1.13 11.37 -7.12
CA SER A 91 -1.39 11.06 -8.52
C SER A 91 -1.62 12.32 -9.37
N GLN A 92 -2.34 13.32 -8.83
CA GLN A 92 -2.54 14.62 -9.50
C GLN A 92 -1.27 15.47 -9.67
N ARG A 93 -0.21 15.20 -8.89
CA ARG A 93 1.07 15.92 -8.98
C ARG A 93 2.09 15.24 -9.90
N ALA A 94 1.82 14.00 -10.30
CA ALA A 94 2.68 13.21 -11.17
C ALA A 94 2.35 13.37 -12.67
N GLU A 95 1.23 14.06 -12.98
CA GLU A 95 0.82 14.49 -14.32
C GLU A 95 1.34 15.89 -14.66
#